data_AF-A0AAE4NU13-F1
#
_entry.id   AF-A0AAE4NU13-F1
#
_cell.length_a   1.000
_cell.length_b   1.000
_cell.length_c   1.000
_cell.angle_alpha   90.00
_cell.angle_beta   90.00
_cell.angle_gamma   90.00
#
_symmetry.space_group_name_H-M   'P 1'
#
loop_
_entity.id
_entity.type
_entity.pdbx_description
1 polymer ?
#
loop_
_entity_poly.entity_id
_entity_poly.type
_entity_poly.pdbx_seq_one_letter_code
_entity_poly.pdbx_strand_id
1 'polypeptide(L)'
;MTSPMERLKVKITKEVLWLYVLSLLKERPMYAYELKQRIKESFGFEPATVSSYVVLYKLEKEGYVTSEWQESDVGKPLRKYYRLTPKGEKLLEEGIAFLEGILSKLKG
;
A
#
# COMPACT_ATOMS: atom_id res chain seq x y z
N MET A 1 -22.29 -15.82 10.46
CA MET A 1 -22.28 -14.98 9.24
C MET A 1 -21.54 -13.70 9.56
N THR A 2 -20.63 -13.23 8.70
CA THR A 2 -19.96 -11.92 8.91
C THR A 2 -20.92 -10.78 8.60
N SER A 3 -20.92 -9.75 9.42
CA SER A 3 -21.75 -8.56 9.24
C SER A 3 -21.41 -7.83 7.94
N PRO A 4 -22.37 -7.11 7.32
CA PRO A 4 -22.08 -6.25 6.18
C PRO A 4 -20.93 -5.28 6.43
N MET A 5 -20.78 -4.79 7.68
CA MET A 5 -19.72 -3.86 8.02
C MET A 5 -18.33 -4.51 8.06
N GLU A 6 -18.21 -5.73 8.57
CA GLU A 6 -16.94 -6.47 8.51
C GLU A 6 -16.52 -6.75 7.07
N ARG A 7 -17.47 -7.08 6.19
CA ARG A 7 -17.18 -7.26 4.76
C ARG A 7 -16.66 -5.97 4.13
N LEU A 8 -17.28 -4.83 4.42
CA LEU A 8 -16.79 -3.53 3.94
C LEU A 8 -15.37 -3.25 4.44
N LYS A 9 -15.10 -3.43 5.73
CA LYS A 9 -13.76 -3.26 6.31
C LYS A 9 -12.71 -4.07 5.56
N VAL A 10 -13.00 -5.33 5.22
CA VAL A 10 -12.09 -6.17 4.44
C VAL A 10 -11.87 -5.62 3.03
N LYS A 11 -12.94 -5.20 2.33
CA LYS A 11 -12.85 -4.60 0.99
C LYS A 11 -11.97 -3.34 0.99
N ILE A 12 -12.17 -2.44 1.94
CA ILE A 12 -11.47 -1.15 1.98
C ILE A 12 -10.05 -1.24 2.56
N THR A 13 -9.64 -2.35 3.18
CA THR A 13 -8.28 -2.49 3.74
C THR A 13 -7.43 -3.48 2.94
N LYS A 14 -7.91 -4.72 2.75
CA LYS A 14 -7.12 -5.80 2.16
C LYS A 14 -7.15 -5.79 0.64
N GLU A 15 -8.32 -5.56 0.04
CA GLU A 15 -8.46 -5.63 -1.42
C GLU A 15 -7.94 -4.38 -2.13
N VAL A 16 -7.93 -3.24 -1.43
CA VAL A 16 -7.33 -1.99 -1.89
C VAL A 16 -6.03 -1.65 -1.17
N LEU A 17 -5.30 -2.66 -0.68
CA LEU A 17 -4.03 -2.49 0.06
C LEU A 17 -3.00 -1.61 -0.68
N TRP A 18 -3.06 -1.61 -2.02
CA TRP A 18 -2.20 -0.78 -2.87
C TRP A 18 -2.31 0.71 -2.55
N LEU A 19 -3.48 1.24 -2.19
CA LEU A 19 -3.66 2.67 -1.86
C LEU A 19 -2.77 3.07 -0.68
N TYR A 20 -2.79 2.25 0.37
CA TYR A 20 -1.99 2.47 1.58
C TYR A 20 -0.49 2.33 1.30
N VAL A 21 -0.11 1.34 0.50
CA VAL A 21 1.29 1.14 0.09
C VAL A 21 1.80 2.34 -0.71
N LEU A 22 1.09 2.78 -1.75
CA LEU A 22 1.50 3.92 -2.57
C LEU A 22 1.51 5.22 -1.75
N SER A 23 0.53 5.42 -0.86
CA SER A 23 0.48 6.57 0.04
C SER A 23 1.73 6.66 0.92
N LEU A 24 2.18 5.56 1.50
CA LEU A 24 3.39 5.53 2.32
C LEU A 24 4.66 5.69 1.49
N LEU A 25 4.70 5.10 0.29
CA LEU A 25 5.83 5.25 -0.63
C LEU A 25 5.97 6.66 -1.21
N LYS A 26 4.89 7.48 -1.16
CA LYS A 26 4.93 8.91 -1.47
C LYS A 26 5.73 9.70 -0.44
N GLU A 27 5.76 9.26 0.83
CA GLU A 27 6.56 9.92 1.87
C GLU A 27 8.05 9.68 1.65
N ARG A 28 8.45 8.42 1.40
CA ARG A 28 9.83 8.01 1.12
C ARG A 28 9.89 6.55 0.67
N PRO A 29 11.04 6.10 0.09
CA PRO A 29 11.27 4.68 -0.14
C PRO A 29 11.21 3.84 1.14
N MET A 30 10.59 2.67 1.05
CA MET A 30 10.43 1.72 2.18
C MET A 30 10.54 0.28 1.70
N TYR A 31 10.92 -0.63 2.60
CA TYR A 31 10.90 -2.07 2.33
C TYR A 31 9.59 -2.71 2.84
N ALA A 32 9.27 -3.91 2.35
CA ALA A 32 7.96 -4.53 2.56
C ALA A 32 7.55 -4.70 4.04
N TYR A 33 8.49 -5.03 4.92
CA TYR A 33 8.20 -5.18 6.34
C TYR A 33 7.95 -3.83 7.02
N GLU A 34 8.71 -2.80 6.66
CA GLU A 34 8.49 -1.44 7.15
C GLU A 34 7.12 -0.91 6.72
N LEU A 35 6.73 -1.11 5.45
CA LEU A 35 5.38 -0.76 4.97
C LEU A 35 4.29 -1.41 5.82
N LYS A 36 4.45 -2.70 6.16
CA LYS A 36 3.49 -3.40 7.02
C LYS A 36 3.36 -2.73 8.40
N GLN A 37 4.49 -2.36 9.03
CA GLN A 37 4.47 -1.67 10.34
C GLN A 37 3.81 -0.30 10.23
N ARG A 38 4.20 0.49 9.23
CA ARG A 38 3.62 1.81 8.97
C ARG A 38 2.12 1.75 8.68
N ILE A 39 1.64 0.71 7.98
CA ILE A 39 0.20 0.55 7.74
C ILE A 39 -0.56 0.32 9.06
N LYS A 40 0.00 -0.48 9.96
CA LYS A 40 -0.57 -0.71 11.28
C LYS A 40 -0.61 0.56 12.11
N GLU A 41 0.49 1.30 12.13
CA GLU A 41 0.62 2.56 12.89
C GLU A 41 -0.30 3.66 12.37
N SER A 42 -0.35 3.86 11.04
CA SER A 42 -1.07 4.97 10.42
C SER A 42 -2.56 4.69 10.17
N PHE A 43 -2.94 3.44 9.92
CA PHE A 43 -4.30 3.10 9.48
C PHE A 43 -5.02 2.08 10.39
N GLY A 44 -4.37 1.58 11.44
CA GLY A 44 -5.01 0.74 12.45
C GLY A 44 -5.33 -0.69 12.00
N PHE A 45 -4.71 -1.17 10.92
CA PHE A 45 -4.83 -2.57 10.49
C PHE A 45 -3.49 -3.15 10.04
N GLU A 46 -3.31 -4.46 10.19
CA GLU A 46 -2.06 -5.14 9.84
C GLU A 46 -2.30 -6.06 8.62
N PRO A 47 -1.72 -5.77 7.46
CA PRO A 47 -1.81 -6.67 6.31
C PRO A 47 -1.01 -7.95 6.55
N ALA A 48 -1.48 -9.06 5.99
CA ALA A 48 -0.70 -10.29 6.01
C ALA A 48 0.61 -10.09 5.25
N THR A 49 1.72 -10.61 5.77
CA THR A 49 3.06 -10.43 5.17
C THR A 49 3.06 -10.79 3.68
N VAL A 50 2.51 -11.97 3.34
CA VAL A 50 2.41 -12.44 1.95
C VAL A 50 1.64 -11.45 1.07
N SER A 51 0.56 -10.86 1.57
CA SER A 51 -0.24 -9.88 0.81
C SER A 51 0.57 -8.63 0.48
N SER A 52 1.37 -8.10 1.40
CA SER A 52 2.22 -6.93 1.14
C SER A 52 3.23 -7.20 0.01
N TYR A 53 3.86 -8.38 0.02
CA TYR A 53 4.80 -8.77 -1.05
C TYR A 53 4.11 -8.99 -2.40
N VAL A 54 2.94 -9.63 -2.42
CA VAL A 54 2.17 -9.84 -3.67
C VAL A 54 1.72 -8.51 -4.27
N VAL A 55 1.26 -7.57 -3.44
CA VAL A 55 0.87 -6.22 -3.90
C VAL A 55 2.07 -5.47 -4.46
N LEU A 56 3.21 -5.44 -3.75
CA LEU A 56 4.43 -4.79 -4.23
C LEU A 56 4.93 -5.40 -5.54
N TYR A 57 4.93 -6.73 -5.67
CA TYR A 57 5.32 -7.41 -6.90
C TYR A 57 4.44 -7.00 -8.10
N LYS A 58 3.12 -6.91 -7.91
CA LYS A 58 2.20 -6.46 -8.97
C LYS A 58 2.44 -5.00 -9.34
N LEU A 59 2.55 -4.12 -8.36
CA LEU A 59 2.81 -2.70 -8.57
C LEU A 59 4.13 -2.47 -9.31
N GLU A 60 5.17 -3.24 -8.96
CA GLU A 60 6.48 -3.19 -9.62
C GLU A 60 6.40 -3.69 -11.06
N LYS A 61 5.78 -4.84 -11.28
CA LYS A 61 5.58 -5.42 -12.62
C LYS A 61 4.82 -4.48 -13.56
N GLU A 62 3.88 -3.71 -13.02
CA GLU A 62 3.07 -2.74 -13.77
C GLU A 62 3.71 -1.34 -13.82
N GLY A 63 4.87 -1.13 -13.19
CA GLY A 63 5.64 0.12 -13.25
C GLY A 63 5.13 1.26 -12.34
N TYR A 64 4.26 0.96 -11.37
CA TYR A 64 3.80 1.93 -10.37
C TYR A 64 4.82 2.17 -9.27
N VAL A 65 5.72 1.22 -9.05
CA VAL A 65 6.87 1.36 -8.15
C VAL A 65 8.12 0.83 -8.85
N THR A 66 9.28 1.38 -8.50
CA THR A 66 10.59 0.77 -8.79
C THR A 66 11.16 0.18 -7.51
N SER A 67 12.20 -0.62 -7.64
CA SER A 67 12.89 -1.19 -6.50
C SER A 67 14.40 -1.18 -6.64
N GLU A 68 15.07 -1.19 -5.50
CA GLU A 68 16.52 -1.25 -5.39
C GLU A 68 16.89 -2.14 -4.21
N TRP A 69 17.89 -2.99 -4.41
CA TRP A 69 18.49 -3.73 -3.29
C TRP A 69 19.49 -2.83 -2.60
N GLN A 70 19.28 -2.60 -1.30
CA GLN A 70 20.23 -1.85 -0.49
C GLN A 70 20.93 -2.80 0.48
N GLU A 71 22.25 -2.64 0.57
CA GLU A 71 23.04 -3.21 1.64
C GLU A 71 22.54 -2.64 2.97
N SER A 72 22.33 -3.54 3.92
CA SER A 72 22.06 -3.17 5.30
C SER A 72 23.36 -3.22 6.11
N ASP A 73 23.37 -2.58 7.28
CA ASP A 73 24.50 -2.65 8.23
C ASP A 73 25.05 -4.07 8.38
N VAL A 74 26.35 -4.19 8.64
CA VAL A 74 27.05 -5.48 8.82
C VAL A 74 26.22 -6.45 9.66
N GLY A 75 25.87 -7.59 9.07
CA GLY A 75 25.10 -8.66 9.73
C GLY A 75 23.58 -8.62 9.52
N LYS A 76 23.03 -7.62 8.83
CA LYS A 76 21.60 -7.59 8.45
C LYS A 76 21.39 -8.17 7.04
N PRO A 77 20.20 -8.74 6.75
CA PRO A 77 19.88 -9.25 5.42
C PRO A 77 19.63 -8.11 4.44
N LEU A 78 20.05 -8.31 3.19
CA LEU A 78 19.74 -7.42 2.06
C LEU A 78 18.25 -7.09 2.03
N ARG A 79 17.93 -5.80 1.86
CA ARG A 79 16.54 -5.31 1.81
C ARG A 79 16.24 -4.73 0.46
N LYS A 80 15.12 -5.16 -0.10
CA LYS A 80 14.55 -4.57 -1.32
C LYS A 80 13.68 -3.37 -0.91
N TYR A 81 14.15 -2.17 -1.22
CA TYR A 81 13.42 -0.92 -1.04
C TYR A 81 12.60 -0.63 -2.29
N TYR A 82 11.39 -0.14 -2.10
CA TYR A 82 10.50 0.28 -3.17
C TYR A 82 10.39 1.80 -3.17
N ARG A 83 10.30 2.39 -4.36
CA ARG A 83 10.13 3.83 -4.56
C ARG A 83 8.92 4.06 -5.47
N LEU A 84 8.11 5.06 -5.13
CA LEU A 84 6.98 5.47 -5.95
C LEU A 84 7.47 6.03 -7.29
N THR A 85 6.80 5.67 -8.39
CA THR A 85 7.03 6.30 -9.71
C THR A 85 6.00 7.38 -9.98
N PRO A 86 6.22 8.28 -10.96
CA PRO A 86 5.17 9.22 -11.39
C PRO A 86 3.87 8.53 -11.83
N LYS A 87 3.98 7.33 -12.43
CA LYS A 87 2.82 6.51 -12.78
C LYS A 87 2.08 6.02 -11.53
N GLY A 88 2.81 5.61 -10.49
CA GLY A 88 2.25 5.23 -9.19
C GLY A 88 1.59 6.38 -8.45
N GLU A 89 2.19 7.56 -8.51
CA GLU A 89 1.60 8.77 -7.92
C GLU A 89 0.26 9.13 -8.59
N LYS A 90 0.21 9.10 -9.92
CA LYS A 90 -1.05 9.30 -10.65
C LYS A 90 -2.11 8.27 -10.28
N LEU A 91 -1.75 6.99 -10.16
CA LEU A 91 -2.68 5.94 -9.74
C LEU A 91 -3.23 6.20 -8.32
N LEU A 92 -2.38 6.66 -7.40
CA LEU A 92 -2.80 7.02 -6.05
C LEU A 92 -3.80 8.17 -6.07
N GLU A 93 -3.54 9.23 -6.83
CA GLU A 93 -4.44 10.38 -6.99
C GLU A 93 -5.79 9.98 -7.59
N GLU A 94 -5.79 9.17 -8.66
CA GLU A 94 -7.01 8.64 -9.29
C GLU A 94 -7.85 7.83 -8.29
N GLY A 95 -7.20 6.98 -7.48
CA GLY A 95 -7.87 6.18 -6.47
C GLY A 95 -8.49 7.00 -5.34
N ILE A 96 -7.78 8.01 -4.84
CA ILE A 96 -8.29 8.93 -3.80
C ILE A 96 -9.50 9.70 -4.33
N ALA A 97 -9.37 10.32 -5.52
CA ALA A 97 -10.43 11.08 -6.14
C ALA A 97 -11.70 10.24 -6.38
N PHE A 98 -11.53 8.97 -6.78
CA PHE A 98 -12.64 8.04 -6.93
C PHE A 98 -13.39 7.79 -5.60
N LEU A 99 -12.66 7.55 -4.51
CA LEU A 99 -13.26 7.33 -3.19
C LEU A 99 -13.96 8.58 -2.66
N GLU A 100 -13.35 9.75 -2.81
CA GLU A 100 -13.96 11.03 -2.44
C GLU A 100 -15.26 11.28 -3.22
N GLY A 101 -15.28 10.98 -4.52
CA GLY A 101 -16.47 11.09 -5.35
C GLY A 101 -17.61 10.16 -4.89
N ILE A 102 -17.29 8.92 -4.47
CA ILE A 102 -18.28 8.01 -3.89
C ILE A 102 -18.80 8.56 -2.56
N LEU A 103 -17.90 8.98 -1.67
CA LEU A 103 -18.27 9.47 -0.33
C LEU A 103 -19.13 10.72 -0.40
N SER A 104 -18.86 11.62 -1.36
CA SER A 104 -19.70 12.79 -1.63
C SER A 104 -21.12 12.36 -2.03
N LYS A 105 -21.27 11.50 -3.03
CA LYS A 105 -22.59 11.02 -3.50
C LYS A 105 -23.39 10.26 -2.43
N LEU A 106 -22.71 9.55 -1.53
CA LEU A 106 -23.35 8.83 -0.42
C LEU A 106 -23.86 9.75 0.69
N LYS A 107 -23.25 10.93 0.85
CA LYS A 107 -23.63 11.91 1.87
C LYS A 107 -24.76 12.85 1.44
N GLY A 108 -25.08 12.90 0.14
CA GLY A 108 -26.01 13.85 -0.46
C GLY A 108 -25.26 15.05 -0.99
#